data_AF-A0A7G5E1M6-F1
#
_entry.id   AF-A0A7G5E1M6-F1
#
_cell.length_a   1.000
_cell.length_b   1.000
_cell.length_c   1.000
_cell.angle_alpha   90.00
_cell.angle_beta   90.00
_cell.angle_gamma   90.00
#
_symmetry.space_group_name_H-M   'P 1'
#
loop_
_entity.id
_entity.type
_entity.pdbx_description
1 polymer ?
#
loop_
_entity_poly.entity_id
_entity_poly.type
_entity_poly.pdbx_seq_one_letter_code
_entity_poly.pdbx_strand_id
1 'polypeptide(L)'
;MNTQQTKNLHRLLWLANVQQFFPDKAPEQLWKDYTSWHKNRDQFQRLYKRYPLHQLPDFGPLPMDIQPAGSILISFHYGPYRLLPKFLVKCGYQITLLAAAAILEREAEYYDAELRNAGLSSEMLQCIDANNSYSLRKILSAVKEKRLVLVFMDANEGQRIDHSDSNKLPVPFAAHYFCWRTNILKLATRFRIPVYCTYMERCEEEIPWAVHPFVPILTDTKQPTAAEMMHAFSGLQLSFQQMMNQGWIYWENWAFIHQYNGDKANTSRGITASGSWVLPLEYQQQKYLFDIRNRQFFQIKA
;
A
#
# COMPACT_ATOMS: atom_id res chain seq x y z
N MET A 1 24.95 -13.38 -6.86
CA MET A 1 25.04 -12.68 -5.56
C MET A 1 24.74 -13.67 -4.45
N ASN A 2 25.52 -13.67 -3.36
CA ASN A 2 25.20 -14.52 -2.20
C ASN A 2 24.08 -13.88 -1.35
N THR A 3 23.43 -14.68 -0.50
CA THR A 3 22.31 -14.24 0.35
C THR A 3 22.65 -13.03 1.24
N GLN A 4 23.91 -12.91 1.67
CA GLN A 4 24.37 -11.81 2.51
C GLN A 4 24.44 -10.47 1.75
N GLN A 5 24.90 -10.50 0.50
CA GLN A 5 24.94 -9.32 -0.37
C GLN A 5 23.52 -8.81 -0.66
N THR A 6 22.58 -9.72 -0.93
CA THR A 6 21.16 -9.40 -1.16
C THR A 6 20.53 -8.71 0.06
N LYS A 7 20.77 -9.24 1.27
CA LYS A 7 20.30 -8.64 2.52
C LYS A 7 20.91 -7.26 2.78
N ASN A 8 22.21 -7.10 2.51
CA ASN A 8 22.90 -5.82 2.68
C ASN A 8 22.33 -4.76 1.73
N LEU A 9 22.04 -5.11 0.48
CA LEU A 9 21.49 -4.18 -0.51
C LEU A 9 20.06 -3.75 -0.16
N HIS A 10 19.20 -4.70 0.24
CA HIS A 10 17.85 -4.39 0.70
C HIS A 10 17.85 -3.42 1.90
N ARG A 11 18.79 -3.60 2.84
CA ARG A 11 18.99 -2.67 3.95
C ARG A 11 19.39 -1.28 3.47
N LEU A 12 20.36 -1.18 2.57
CA LEU A 12 20.83 0.11 2.04
C LEU A 12 19.71 0.85 1.30
N LEU A 13 18.91 0.13 0.50
CA LEU A 13 17.72 0.66 -0.16
C LEU A 13 16.73 1.25 0.84
N TRP A 14 16.42 0.51 1.90
CA TRP A 14 15.52 0.99 2.96
C TRP A 14 16.08 2.24 3.67
N LEU A 15 17.35 2.23 4.06
CA LEU A 15 18.00 3.36 4.75
C LEU A 15 17.97 4.62 3.88
N ALA A 16 18.32 4.49 2.60
CA ALA A 16 18.27 5.57 1.62
C ALA A 16 16.86 6.16 1.49
N ASN A 17 15.85 5.31 1.38
CA ASN A 17 14.45 5.74 1.28
C ASN A 17 14.00 6.50 2.53
N VAL A 18 14.24 5.93 3.72
CA VAL A 18 13.80 6.55 4.98
C VAL A 18 14.53 7.88 5.24
N GLN A 19 15.82 7.95 4.92
CA GLN A 19 16.61 9.15 5.16
C GLN A 19 16.16 10.35 4.31
N GLN A 20 15.56 10.14 3.15
CA GLN A 20 14.97 11.23 2.36
C GLN A 20 13.79 11.91 3.08
N PHE A 21 13.04 11.16 3.89
CA PHE A 21 11.92 11.68 4.66
C PHE A 21 12.35 12.21 6.03
N PHE A 22 13.41 11.63 6.61
CA PHE A 22 13.93 11.98 7.93
C PHE A 22 15.44 12.27 7.87
N PRO A 23 15.85 13.40 7.25
CA PRO A 23 17.26 13.71 7.03
C PRO A 23 18.05 13.88 8.34
N ASP A 24 17.39 14.30 9.41
CA ASP A 24 18.01 14.60 10.71
C ASP A 24 18.21 13.35 11.59
N LYS A 25 17.75 12.16 11.15
CA LYS A 25 17.97 10.93 11.93
C LYS A 25 19.42 10.48 11.87
N ALA A 26 20.01 10.30 13.05
CA ALA A 26 21.35 9.73 13.19
C ALA A 26 21.42 8.30 12.62
N PRO A 27 22.58 7.87 12.07
CA PRO A 27 22.74 6.53 11.50
C PRO A 27 22.37 5.39 12.48
N GLU A 28 22.71 5.53 13.76
CA GLU A 28 22.42 4.55 14.79
C GLU A 28 20.90 4.39 15.00
N GLN A 29 20.16 5.50 14.92
CA GLN A 29 18.71 5.48 15.02
C GLN A 29 18.09 4.84 13.78
N LEU A 30 18.55 5.18 12.59
CA LEU A 30 18.10 4.54 11.34
C LEU A 30 18.35 3.02 11.37
N TRP A 31 19.44 2.58 11.99
CA TRP A 31 19.75 1.16 12.13
C TRP A 31 18.80 0.43 13.08
N LYS A 32 18.47 1.05 14.22
CA LYS A 32 17.46 0.54 15.15
C LYS A 32 16.08 0.49 14.49
N ASP A 33 15.73 1.52 13.73
CA ASP A 33 14.46 1.61 13.02
C ASP A 33 14.36 0.53 11.93
N TYR A 34 15.41 0.32 11.12
CA TYR A 34 15.47 -0.77 10.13
C TYR A 34 15.29 -2.15 10.78
N THR A 35 16.00 -2.40 11.88
CA THR A 35 15.92 -3.68 12.60
C THR A 35 14.52 -3.93 13.12
N SER A 36 13.88 -2.89 13.67
CA SER A 36 12.50 -2.94 14.14
C SER A 36 11.53 -3.20 13.00
N TRP A 37 11.62 -2.42 11.91
CA TRP A 37 10.81 -2.59 10.71
C TRP A 37 10.91 -4.01 10.13
N HIS A 38 12.13 -4.56 10.02
CA HIS A 38 12.34 -5.92 9.54
C HIS A 38 11.70 -6.97 10.47
N LYS A 39 11.93 -6.84 11.79
CA LYS A 39 11.33 -7.74 12.79
C LYS A 39 9.80 -7.71 12.75
N ASN A 40 9.22 -6.53 12.57
CA ASN A 40 7.77 -6.35 12.46
C ASN A 40 7.23 -7.05 11.22
N ARG A 41 7.89 -6.93 10.05
CA ARG A 41 7.47 -7.66 8.84
C ARG A 41 7.45 -9.18 9.03
N ASP A 42 8.50 -9.73 9.64
CA ASP A 42 8.54 -11.16 9.97
C ASP A 42 7.42 -11.54 10.94
N GLN A 43 7.13 -10.69 11.92
CA GLN A 43 6.02 -10.89 12.86
C GLN A 43 4.67 -10.85 12.15
N PHE A 44 4.42 -9.88 11.27
CA PHE A 44 3.17 -9.76 10.52
C PHE A 44 2.94 -10.97 9.62
N GLN A 45 3.99 -11.49 8.98
CA GLN A 45 3.87 -12.71 8.20
C GLN A 45 3.60 -13.94 9.08
N ARG A 46 4.19 -14.02 10.28
CA ARG A 46 3.84 -15.07 11.26
C ARG A 46 2.38 -14.96 11.71
N LEU A 47 1.88 -13.75 11.99
CA LEU A 47 0.48 -13.54 12.36
C LEU A 47 -0.47 -13.98 11.22
N TYR A 48 -0.16 -13.61 9.98
CA TYR A 48 -0.93 -14.03 8.80
C TYR A 48 -1.05 -15.55 8.66
N LYS A 49 0.04 -16.27 8.93
CA LYS A 49 0.06 -17.75 8.91
C LYS A 49 -0.61 -18.37 10.15
N ARG A 50 -0.44 -17.75 11.31
CA ARG A 50 -0.98 -18.22 12.60
C ARG A 50 -2.51 -18.14 12.63
N TYR A 51 -3.09 -17.14 11.99
CA TYR A 51 -4.53 -16.90 12.00
C TYR A 51 -5.13 -17.18 10.61
N PRO A 52 -5.45 -18.45 10.31
CA PRO A 52 -6.29 -18.78 9.17
C PRO A 52 -7.71 -18.24 9.39
N LEU A 53 -8.46 -18.07 8.31
CA LEU A 53 -9.80 -17.45 8.32
C LEU A 53 -10.74 -18.00 9.39
N HIS A 54 -10.82 -19.33 9.54
CA HIS A 54 -11.68 -20.00 10.50
C HIS A 54 -11.24 -19.88 11.98
N GLN A 55 -10.01 -19.42 12.24
CA GLN A 55 -9.46 -19.18 13.58
C GLN A 55 -9.05 -17.71 13.78
N LEU A 56 -9.48 -16.83 12.87
CA LEU A 56 -9.15 -15.43 12.96
C LEU A 56 -9.72 -14.89 14.27
N PRO A 57 -8.96 -14.16 15.09
CA PRO A 57 -9.50 -13.52 16.27
C PRO A 57 -10.51 -12.44 15.87
N ASP A 58 -11.22 -11.89 16.84
CA ASP A 58 -11.90 -10.63 16.61
C ASP A 58 -10.86 -9.51 16.60
N PHE A 59 -10.94 -8.63 15.60
CA PHE A 59 -10.06 -7.45 15.46
C PHE A 59 -10.81 -6.16 15.81
N GLY A 60 -11.88 -6.29 16.59
CA GLY A 60 -12.72 -5.19 17.05
C GLY A 60 -14.02 -5.10 16.26
N PRO A 61 -15.04 -4.45 16.83
CA PRO A 61 -16.32 -4.31 16.17
C PRO A 61 -16.17 -3.43 14.93
N LEU A 62 -16.69 -3.91 13.79
CA LEU A 62 -16.97 -2.99 12.70
C LEU A 62 -18.09 -2.04 13.11
N PRO A 63 -18.05 -0.76 12.72
CA PRO A 63 -19.16 0.13 12.97
C PRO A 63 -20.42 -0.44 12.32
N MET A 64 -21.38 -0.91 13.12
CA MET A 64 -22.62 -1.54 12.63
C MET A 64 -23.49 -0.57 11.80
N ASP A 65 -23.21 0.74 11.92
CA ASP A 65 -23.97 1.81 11.27
C ASP A 65 -23.57 2.01 9.80
N ILE A 66 -22.48 1.40 9.34
CA ILE A 66 -22.00 1.54 7.96
C ILE A 66 -22.35 0.26 7.18
N GLN A 67 -23.09 0.41 6.08
CA GLN A 67 -23.32 -0.65 5.11
C GLN A 67 -22.38 -0.48 3.91
N PRO A 68 -21.12 -0.98 3.96
CA PRO A 68 -20.14 -0.77 2.90
C PRO A 68 -20.39 -1.65 1.66
N ALA A 69 -21.49 -2.41 1.58
CA ALA A 69 -21.80 -3.24 0.43
C ALA A 69 -21.99 -2.37 -0.83
N GLY A 70 -21.23 -2.67 -1.90
CA GLY A 70 -21.19 -1.84 -3.10
C GLY A 70 -20.44 -0.52 -2.91
N SER A 71 -19.34 -0.56 -2.16
CA SER A 71 -18.45 0.59 -1.94
C SER A 71 -16.99 0.23 -2.21
N ILE A 72 -16.13 1.25 -2.19
CA ILE A 72 -14.67 1.08 -2.23
C ILE A 72 -14.12 1.30 -0.82
N LEU A 73 -13.32 0.36 -0.34
CA LEU A 73 -12.55 0.46 0.89
C LEU A 73 -11.08 0.68 0.56
N ILE A 74 -10.56 1.84 0.94
CA ILE A 74 -9.15 2.17 0.85
C ILE A 74 -8.45 1.72 2.12
N SER A 75 -7.28 1.10 1.96
CA SER A 75 -6.36 0.79 3.04
C SER A 75 -4.90 0.96 2.61
N PHE A 76 -3.99 0.60 3.49
CA PHE A 76 -2.54 0.77 3.33
C PHE A 76 -1.80 -0.50 3.74
N HIS A 77 -0.58 -0.68 3.22
CA HIS A 77 0.35 -1.75 3.59
C HIS A 77 0.97 -1.49 4.98
N TYR A 78 0.12 -1.32 5.98
CA TYR A 78 0.49 -0.93 7.33
C TYR A 78 0.07 -2.01 8.35
N GLY A 79 0.99 -2.36 9.25
CA GLY A 79 0.75 -3.43 10.21
C GLY A 79 0.53 -4.80 9.53
N PRO A 80 -0.19 -5.73 10.16
CA PRO A 80 -0.53 -7.03 9.57
C PRO A 80 -1.70 -6.92 8.56
N TYR A 81 -1.63 -5.97 7.64
CA TYR A 81 -2.70 -5.63 6.67
C TYR A 81 -3.24 -6.82 5.86
N ARG A 82 -2.43 -7.88 5.66
CA ARG A 82 -2.86 -9.11 4.98
C ARG A 82 -3.98 -9.85 5.74
N LEU A 83 -4.19 -9.55 7.02
CA LEU A 83 -5.32 -10.06 7.80
C LEU A 83 -6.63 -9.34 7.47
N LEU A 84 -6.58 -8.11 6.95
CA LEU A 84 -7.77 -7.31 6.67
C LEU A 84 -8.74 -8.01 5.70
N PRO A 85 -8.32 -8.56 4.55
CA PRO A 85 -9.22 -9.34 3.69
C PRO A 85 -9.92 -10.49 4.42
N LYS A 86 -9.18 -11.24 5.26
CA LYS A 86 -9.75 -12.35 6.04
C LYS A 86 -10.80 -11.85 7.03
N PHE A 87 -10.49 -10.76 7.72
CA PHE A 87 -11.39 -10.16 8.69
C PHE A 87 -12.70 -9.71 8.03
N LEU A 88 -12.63 -9.03 6.88
CA LEU A 88 -13.82 -8.60 6.15
C LEU A 88 -14.69 -9.78 5.70
N VAL A 89 -14.08 -10.88 5.22
CA VAL A 89 -14.82 -12.10 4.89
C VAL A 89 -15.49 -12.71 6.12
N LYS A 90 -14.77 -12.78 7.27
CA LYS A 90 -15.31 -13.27 8.54
C LYS A 90 -16.50 -12.42 9.01
N CYS A 91 -16.48 -11.11 8.76
CA CYS A 91 -17.61 -10.21 9.03
C CYS A 91 -18.77 -10.35 8.04
N GLY A 92 -18.68 -11.25 7.05
CA GLY A 92 -19.75 -11.55 6.10
C GLY A 92 -19.74 -10.72 4.82
N TYR A 93 -18.71 -9.90 4.57
CA TYR A 93 -18.63 -9.16 3.31
C TYR A 93 -18.14 -10.04 2.17
N GLN A 94 -18.80 -9.91 1.01
CA GLN A 94 -18.24 -10.33 -0.26
C GLN A 94 -17.22 -9.28 -0.72
N ILE A 95 -15.95 -9.66 -0.80
CA ILE A 95 -14.87 -8.71 -1.09
C ILE A 95 -14.28 -8.94 -2.48
N THR A 96 -13.86 -7.85 -3.10
CA THR A 96 -13.06 -7.88 -4.33
C THR A 96 -11.75 -7.16 -4.07
N LEU A 97 -10.64 -7.91 -4.05
CA LEU A 97 -9.32 -7.36 -3.82
C LEU A 97 -8.70 -6.88 -5.14
N LEU A 98 -8.27 -5.63 -5.19
CA LEU A 98 -7.44 -5.12 -6.28
C LEU A 98 -5.96 -5.37 -5.95
N ALA A 99 -5.30 -6.26 -6.69
CA ALA A 99 -3.88 -6.59 -6.48
C ALA A 99 -3.17 -6.88 -7.80
N ALA A 100 -1.84 -6.83 -7.82
CA ALA A 100 -1.05 -7.12 -9.02
C ALA A 100 -1.13 -8.60 -9.42
N ALA A 101 -1.17 -8.92 -10.73
CA ALA A 101 -1.21 -10.28 -11.27
C ALA A 101 -0.30 -11.30 -10.56
N ALA A 102 0.96 -10.95 -10.30
CA ALA A 102 1.92 -11.83 -9.64
C ALA A 102 1.54 -12.20 -8.19
N ILE A 103 0.82 -11.31 -7.49
CA ILE A 103 0.26 -11.62 -6.17
C ILE A 103 -0.95 -12.54 -6.32
N LEU A 104 -1.78 -12.32 -7.35
CA LEU A 104 -2.97 -13.15 -7.60
C LEU A 104 -2.60 -14.59 -7.94
N GLU A 105 -1.63 -14.79 -8.83
CA GLU A 105 -1.14 -16.12 -9.18
C GLU A 105 -0.56 -16.87 -7.97
N ARG A 106 0.10 -16.15 -7.06
CA ARG A 106 0.71 -16.75 -5.86
C ARG A 106 -0.29 -17.06 -4.76
N GLU A 107 -1.29 -16.21 -4.58
CA GLU A 107 -2.19 -16.25 -3.40
C GLU A 107 -3.57 -16.83 -3.70
N ALA A 108 -3.96 -17.03 -4.97
CA ALA A 108 -5.28 -17.55 -5.35
C ALA A 108 -5.58 -18.91 -4.70
N GLU A 109 -4.66 -19.88 -4.83
CA GLU A 109 -4.82 -21.20 -4.22
C GLU A 109 -4.92 -21.12 -2.69
N TYR A 110 -4.17 -20.19 -2.09
CA TYR A 110 -4.20 -19.95 -0.65
C TYR A 110 -5.55 -19.40 -0.20
N TYR A 111 -6.09 -18.39 -0.90
CA TYR A 111 -7.40 -17.83 -0.59
C TYR A 111 -8.53 -18.85 -0.76
N ASP A 112 -8.50 -19.64 -1.83
CA ASP A 112 -9.47 -20.70 -2.05
C ASP A 112 -9.41 -21.76 -0.95
N ALA A 113 -8.21 -22.13 -0.50
CA ALA A 113 -8.04 -23.07 0.62
C ALA A 113 -8.58 -22.50 1.93
N GLU A 114 -8.31 -21.23 2.23
CA GLU A 114 -8.82 -20.55 3.43
C GLU A 114 -10.35 -20.51 3.47
N LEU A 115 -10.99 -20.19 2.34
CA LEU A 115 -12.46 -20.16 2.21
C LEU A 115 -13.06 -21.55 2.37
N ARG A 116 -12.51 -22.57 1.67
CA ARG A 116 -12.97 -23.96 1.79
C ARG A 116 -12.86 -24.47 3.22
N ASN A 117 -11.74 -24.20 3.89
CA ASN A 117 -11.52 -24.63 5.28
C ASN A 117 -12.48 -23.92 6.27
N ALA A 118 -12.96 -22.73 5.92
CA ALA A 118 -13.99 -22.02 6.68
C ALA A 118 -15.43 -22.39 6.28
N GLY A 119 -15.62 -23.32 5.33
CA GLY A 119 -16.94 -23.70 4.82
C GLY A 119 -17.64 -22.61 3.99
N LEU A 120 -16.86 -21.69 3.41
CA LEU A 120 -17.36 -20.55 2.65
C LEU A 120 -17.20 -20.77 1.14
N SER A 121 -18.08 -20.12 0.37
CA SER A 121 -17.98 -20.09 -1.09
C SER A 121 -16.75 -19.29 -1.56
N SER A 122 -16.14 -19.72 -2.67
CA SER A 122 -15.09 -18.95 -3.37
C SER A 122 -15.56 -17.54 -3.76
N GLU A 123 -16.87 -17.35 -3.92
CA GLU A 123 -17.48 -16.04 -4.20
C GLU A 123 -17.29 -15.00 -3.09
N MET A 124 -16.89 -15.39 -1.88
CA MET A 124 -16.66 -14.46 -0.78
C MET A 124 -15.43 -13.57 -0.99
N LEU A 125 -14.42 -14.03 -1.74
CA LEU A 125 -13.23 -13.23 -2.06
C LEU A 125 -12.85 -13.46 -3.52
N GLN A 126 -12.99 -12.40 -4.30
CA GLN A 126 -12.54 -12.35 -5.70
C GLN A 126 -11.38 -11.39 -5.84
N CYS A 127 -10.64 -11.51 -6.94
CA CYS A 127 -9.49 -10.68 -7.21
C CYS A 127 -9.59 -10.00 -8.58
N ILE A 128 -9.18 -8.73 -8.65
CA ILE A 128 -8.99 -7.99 -9.90
C ILE A 128 -7.49 -7.72 -10.04
N ASP A 129 -6.94 -8.11 -11.19
CA ASP A 129 -5.59 -7.70 -11.56
C ASP A 129 -5.52 -6.19 -11.81
N ALA A 130 -4.74 -5.50 -10.97
CA ALA A 130 -4.51 -4.07 -11.03
C ALA A 130 -3.81 -3.62 -12.32
N ASN A 131 -3.05 -4.52 -12.97
CA ASN A 131 -2.35 -4.22 -14.22
C ASN A 131 -3.23 -4.42 -15.46
N ASN A 132 -4.42 -4.99 -15.30
CA ASN A 132 -5.35 -5.19 -16.40
C ASN A 132 -5.94 -3.86 -16.88
N SER A 133 -5.95 -3.63 -18.19
CA SER A 133 -6.51 -2.42 -18.82
C SER A 133 -8.00 -2.20 -18.54
N TYR A 134 -8.72 -3.25 -18.15
CA TYR A 134 -10.14 -3.22 -17.78
C TYR A 134 -10.38 -3.23 -16.26
N SER A 135 -9.34 -3.08 -15.43
CA SER A 135 -9.45 -3.10 -13.96
C SER A 135 -10.52 -2.13 -13.43
N LEU A 136 -10.57 -0.88 -13.92
CA LEU A 136 -11.60 0.08 -13.53
C LEU A 136 -13.03 -0.37 -13.89
N ARG A 137 -13.22 -1.05 -15.03
CA ARG A 137 -14.54 -1.60 -15.40
C ARG A 137 -14.93 -2.77 -14.49
N LYS A 138 -13.98 -3.61 -14.12
CA LYS A 138 -14.20 -4.71 -13.18
C LYS A 138 -14.55 -4.20 -11.78
N ILE A 139 -13.93 -3.11 -11.32
CA ILE A 139 -14.30 -2.43 -10.08
C ILE A 139 -15.76 -1.97 -10.13
N LEU A 140 -16.20 -1.36 -11.22
CA LEU A 140 -17.59 -0.97 -11.40
C LEU A 140 -18.56 -2.16 -11.38
N SER A 141 -18.19 -3.29 -11.99
CA SER A 141 -19.02 -4.51 -11.94
C SER A 141 -19.15 -5.02 -10.51
N ALA A 142 -18.03 -5.16 -9.80
CA ALA A 142 -18.01 -5.65 -8.42
C ALA A 142 -18.86 -4.76 -7.48
N VAL A 143 -18.77 -3.44 -7.64
CA VAL A 143 -19.60 -2.49 -6.88
C VAL A 143 -21.10 -2.69 -7.17
N LYS A 144 -21.49 -2.88 -8.44
CA LYS A 144 -22.89 -3.15 -8.82
C LYS A 144 -23.40 -4.46 -8.24
N GLU A 145 -22.53 -5.46 -8.15
CA GLU A 145 -22.78 -6.75 -7.50
C GLU A 145 -22.77 -6.66 -5.97
N LYS A 146 -22.76 -5.44 -5.40
CA LYS A 146 -22.75 -5.17 -3.96
C LYS A 146 -21.54 -5.71 -3.22
N ARG A 147 -20.45 -5.98 -3.93
CA ARG A 147 -19.17 -6.38 -3.34
C ARG A 147 -18.45 -5.16 -2.76
N LEU A 148 -17.72 -5.36 -1.67
CA LEU A 148 -16.79 -4.38 -1.11
C LEU A 148 -15.46 -4.46 -1.84
N VAL A 149 -15.09 -3.41 -2.57
CA VAL A 149 -13.83 -3.40 -3.32
C VAL A 149 -12.71 -2.88 -2.43
N LEU A 150 -11.78 -3.75 -2.04
CA LEU A 150 -10.63 -3.40 -1.21
C LEU A 150 -9.45 -2.98 -2.10
N VAL A 151 -8.93 -1.78 -1.85
CA VAL A 151 -7.79 -1.19 -2.58
C VAL A 151 -6.72 -0.74 -1.58
N PHE A 152 -5.49 -1.22 -1.78
CA PHE A 152 -4.34 -0.65 -1.09
C PHE A 152 -3.78 0.53 -1.89
N MET A 153 -4.04 1.75 -1.42
CA MET A 153 -3.78 3.00 -2.19
C MET A 153 -2.29 3.27 -2.38
N ASP A 154 -1.47 2.74 -1.50
CA ASP A 154 -0.02 2.90 -1.44
C ASP A 154 0.75 1.86 -2.28
N ALA A 155 0.06 0.96 -2.99
CA ALA A 155 0.69 0.04 -3.94
C ALA A 155 0.96 0.71 -5.30
N ASN A 156 2.13 0.41 -5.89
CA ASN A 156 2.52 0.82 -7.25
C ASN A 156 2.50 2.35 -7.49
N GLU A 157 3.18 3.14 -6.66
CA GLU A 157 3.48 4.56 -6.96
C GLU A 157 4.57 4.72 -8.06
N GLY A 158 4.68 3.79 -9.01
CA GLY A 158 5.55 3.94 -10.17
C GLY A 158 4.87 4.81 -11.24
N GLN A 159 5.35 6.04 -11.41
CA GLN A 159 5.60 6.77 -12.67
C GLN A 159 5.73 8.28 -12.38
N ARG A 160 6.17 9.06 -13.36
CA ARG A 160 6.52 10.49 -13.29
C ARG A 160 5.59 11.34 -12.40
N ILE A 161 6.17 12.30 -11.66
CA ILE A 161 5.54 13.60 -11.47
C ILE A 161 5.89 14.37 -12.72
N ASP A 162 5.00 14.38 -13.69
CA ASP A 162 4.86 15.63 -14.41
C ASP A 162 3.85 16.40 -13.58
N HIS A 163 4.14 17.66 -13.27
CA HIS A 163 3.15 18.55 -12.67
C HIS A 163 1.88 18.70 -13.54
N SER A 164 1.87 18.14 -14.76
CA SER A 164 0.72 18.00 -15.65
C SER A 164 0.00 16.64 -15.58
N ASP A 165 0.51 15.63 -14.86
CA ASP A 165 -0.19 14.34 -14.72
C ASP A 165 -1.30 14.46 -13.68
N SER A 166 -2.47 14.91 -14.14
CA SER A 166 -3.67 15.14 -13.34
C SER A 166 -4.15 13.92 -12.52
N ASN A 167 -3.55 12.75 -12.70
CA ASN A 167 -3.93 11.48 -12.06
C ASN A 167 -3.15 11.18 -10.77
N LYS A 168 -2.34 12.13 -10.28
CA LYS A 168 -1.57 11.96 -9.05
C LYS A 168 -1.79 13.10 -8.08
N LEU A 169 -1.81 12.76 -6.79
CA LEU A 169 -1.89 13.72 -5.70
C LEU A 169 -0.61 13.63 -4.86
N PRO A 170 0.19 14.72 -4.76
CA PRO A 170 1.27 14.77 -3.81
C PRO A 170 0.71 14.86 -2.38
N VAL A 171 1.18 13.98 -1.49
CA VAL A 171 0.78 13.93 -0.08
C VAL A 171 1.99 14.25 0.79
N PRO A 172 2.06 15.44 1.39
CA PRO A 172 3.19 15.83 2.24
C PRO A 172 3.35 14.89 3.45
N PHE A 173 4.58 14.44 3.68
CA PHE A 173 4.95 13.63 4.84
C PHE A 173 6.41 13.87 5.22
N ALA A 174 6.63 14.34 6.46
CA ALA A 174 7.96 14.71 6.96
C ALA A 174 8.68 15.69 5.99
N ALA A 175 9.95 15.44 5.65
CA ALA A 175 10.72 16.30 4.75
C ALA A 175 10.42 16.09 3.24
N HIS A 176 9.50 15.19 2.89
CA HIS A 176 9.18 14.85 1.51
C HIS A 176 7.66 14.71 1.30
N TYR A 177 7.26 14.08 0.22
CA TYR A 177 5.89 13.73 -0.12
C TYR A 177 5.81 12.31 -0.71
N PHE A 178 4.63 11.70 -0.58
CA PHE A 178 4.19 10.51 -1.35
C PHE A 178 3.33 10.93 -2.54
N CYS A 179 3.01 10.02 -3.45
CA CYS A 179 2.19 10.31 -4.62
C CYS A 179 1.08 9.28 -4.85
N TRP A 180 -0.13 9.60 -4.41
CA TRP A 180 -1.28 8.71 -4.57
C TRP A 180 -1.90 8.80 -5.95
N ARG A 181 -2.32 7.65 -6.49
CA ARG A 181 -3.09 7.59 -7.73
C ARG A 181 -4.53 8.01 -7.48
N THR A 182 -5.01 9.03 -8.18
CA THR A 182 -6.35 9.58 -7.96
C THR A 182 -7.45 8.89 -8.77
N ASN A 183 -7.10 7.95 -9.66
CA ASN A 183 -8.04 7.28 -10.57
C ASN A 183 -9.21 6.58 -9.85
N ILE A 184 -8.95 5.94 -8.71
CA ILE A 184 -10.00 5.27 -7.93
C ILE A 184 -10.99 6.28 -7.37
N LEU A 185 -10.51 7.42 -6.89
CA LEU A 185 -11.37 8.50 -6.39
C LEU A 185 -12.11 9.20 -7.51
N LYS A 186 -11.45 9.46 -8.66
CA LYS A 186 -12.11 9.97 -9.87
C LYS A 186 -13.23 9.03 -10.34
N LEU A 187 -12.99 7.72 -10.34
CA LEU A 187 -14.01 6.71 -10.65
C LEU A 187 -15.16 6.79 -9.66
N ALA A 188 -14.87 6.79 -8.36
CA ALA A 188 -15.86 6.84 -7.31
C ALA A 188 -16.74 8.09 -7.40
N THR A 189 -16.12 9.25 -7.57
CA THR A 189 -16.81 10.52 -7.81
C THR A 189 -17.68 10.48 -9.07
N ARG A 190 -17.16 9.95 -10.18
CA ARG A 190 -17.89 9.89 -11.46
C ARG A 190 -19.12 8.99 -11.43
N PHE A 191 -19.06 7.91 -10.65
CA PHE A 191 -20.09 6.88 -10.57
C PHE A 191 -20.85 6.87 -9.23
N ARG A 192 -20.61 7.85 -8.36
CA ARG A 192 -21.23 7.98 -7.03
C ARG A 192 -21.07 6.73 -6.17
N ILE A 193 -19.84 6.22 -6.12
CA ILE A 193 -19.49 5.06 -5.32
C ILE A 193 -19.04 5.57 -3.95
N PRO A 194 -19.66 5.14 -2.84
CA PRO A 194 -19.15 5.47 -1.52
C PRO A 194 -17.72 4.98 -1.37
N VAL A 195 -16.89 5.79 -0.72
CA VAL A 195 -15.50 5.44 -0.42
C VAL A 195 -15.28 5.56 1.07
N TYR A 196 -14.69 4.53 1.66
CA TYR A 196 -14.29 4.49 3.05
C TYR A 196 -12.78 4.26 3.17
N CYS A 197 -12.19 4.63 4.29
CA CYS A 197 -10.81 4.34 4.64
C CYS A 197 -10.75 3.52 5.94
N THR A 198 -9.86 2.54 5.97
CA THR A 198 -9.52 1.78 7.18
C THR A 198 -8.06 1.34 7.12
N TYR A 199 -7.49 0.90 8.24
CA TYR A 199 -6.16 0.30 8.34
C TYR A 199 -6.10 -0.58 9.58
N MET A 200 -5.07 -1.43 9.66
CA MET A 200 -4.78 -2.16 10.90
C MET A 200 -4.17 -1.16 11.89
N GLU A 201 -4.89 -0.84 12.96
CA GLU A 201 -4.47 0.06 14.02
C GLU A 201 -3.78 -0.72 15.13
N ARG A 202 -2.75 -0.13 15.74
CA ARG A 202 -2.10 -0.72 16.90
C ARG A 202 -2.93 -0.44 18.16
N CYS A 203 -3.19 -1.47 18.95
CA CYS A 203 -3.87 -1.36 20.25
C CYS A 203 -3.02 -1.97 21.38
N GLU A 204 -3.41 -1.69 22.64
CA GLU A 204 -2.79 -2.22 23.86
C GLU A 204 -3.45 -3.53 24.31
N GLU A 205 -3.73 -4.44 23.38
CA GLU A 205 -4.39 -5.72 23.67
C GLU A 205 -3.43 -6.92 23.51
N GLU A 206 -3.90 -8.12 23.92
CA GLU A 206 -3.17 -9.39 23.78
C GLU A 206 -2.80 -9.66 22.31
N ILE A 207 -3.71 -9.30 21.40
CA ILE A 207 -3.44 -9.19 19.97
C ILE A 207 -3.26 -7.71 19.68
N PRO A 208 -2.04 -7.23 19.39
CA PRO A 208 -1.74 -5.79 19.43
C PRO A 208 -2.18 -5.04 18.17
N TRP A 209 -3.27 -5.50 17.54
CA TRP A 209 -3.81 -4.94 16.31
C TRP A 209 -5.34 -5.04 16.31
N ALA A 210 -6.00 -3.99 15.82
CA ALA A 210 -7.43 -3.92 15.56
C ALA A 210 -7.67 -3.34 14.16
N VAL A 211 -8.88 -3.48 13.62
CA VAL A 211 -9.29 -2.76 12.42
C VAL A 211 -9.79 -1.39 12.81
N HIS A 212 -9.16 -0.34 12.29
CA HIS A 212 -9.61 1.03 12.52
C HIS A 212 -11.04 1.20 11.98
N PRO A 213 -11.95 1.90 12.70
CA PRO A 213 -13.29 2.19 12.21
C PRO A 213 -13.28 2.76 10.79
N PHE A 214 -14.31 2.43 10.00
CA PHE A 214 -14.40 2.88 8.62
C PHE A 214 -14.68 4.37 8.60
N VAL A 215 -13.74 5.15 8.07
CA VAL A 215 -13.88 6.61 7.93
C VAL A 215 -14.49 6.90 6.56
N PRO A 216 -15.63 7.60 6.48
CA PRO A 216 -16.19 8.01 5.20
C PRO A 216 -15.28 9.04 4.53
N ILE A 217 -14.88 8.75 3.29
CA ILE A 217 -14.03 9.60 2.44
C ILE A 217 -14.87 10.28 1.36
N LEU A 218 -15.75 9.52 0.72
CA LEU A 218 -16.76 10.01 -0.22
C LEU A 218 -18.09 9.36 0.13
N THR A 219 -19.13 10.18 0.29
CA THR A 219 -20.51 9.74 0.51
C THR A 219 -21.35 10.09 -0.73
N ASP A 220 -22.53 9.48 -0.87
CA ASP A 220 -23.43 9.73 -2.00
C ASP A 220 -23.96 11.18 -1.94
N THR A 221 -23.27 12.08 -2.64
CA THR A 221 -23.67 13.48 -2.77
C THR A 221 -24.25 13.73 -4.16
N LYS A 222 -25.17 14.71 -4.24
CA LYS A 222 -25.98 14.93 -5.44
C LYS A 222 -25.16 15.36 -6.67
N GLN A 223 -23.99 16.00 -6.50
CA GLN A 223 -23.12 16.39 -7.61
C GLN A 223 -21.63 16.46 -7.24
N PRO A 224 -20.74 15.76 -7.99
CA PRO A 224 -19.30 15.93 -7.96
C PRO A 224 -18.84 17.38 -8.07
N THR A 225 -18.25 17.93 -7.01
CA THR A 225 -17.55 19.23 -7.07
C THR A 225 -16.05 19.06 -6.86
N ALA A 226 -15.25 20.01 -7.35
CA ALA A 226 -13.82 20.07 -7.03
C ALA A 226 -13.59 20.12 -5.50
N ALA A 227 -14.51 20.75 -4.76
CA ALA A 227 -14.48 20.80 -3.31
C ALA A 227 -14.63 19.41 -2.67
N GLU A 228 -15.52 18.55 -3.18
CA GLU A 228 -15.68 17.18 -2.67
C GLU A 228 -14.45 16.33 -2.90
N MET A 229 -13.80 16.47 -4.06
CA MET A 229 -12.55 15.77 -4.33
C MET A 229 -11.43 16.23 -3.38
N MET A 230 -11.35 17.54 -3.09
CA MET A 230 -10.43 18.07 -2.07
C MET A 230 -10.77 17.57 -0.66
N HIS A 231 -12.04 17.50 -0.28
CA HIS A 231 -12.47 16.94 1.00
C HIS A 231 -12.08 15.47 1.14
N ALA A 232 -12.29 14.66 0.10
CA ALA A 232 -11.89 13.26 0.07
C ALA A 232 -10.37 13.10 0.24
N PHE A 233 -9.58 13.93 -0.45
CA PHE A 233 -8.14 13.93 -0.30
C PHE A 233 -7.69 14.32 1.11
N SER A 234 -8.28 15.37 1.69
CA SER A 234 -8.00 15.79 3.06
C SER A 234 -8.34 14.70 4.08
N GLY A 235 -9.48 14.01 3.90
CA GLY A 235 -9.88 12.89 4.75
C GLY A 235 -8.89 11.73 4.68
N LEU A 236 -8.46 11.34 3.47
CA LEU A 236 -7.45 10.29 3.30
C LEU A 236 -6.09 10.69 3.87
N GLN A 237 -5.68 11.94 3.66
CA GLN A 237 -4.44 12.46 4.22
C GLN A 237 -4.46 12.43 5.75
N LEU A 238 -5.57 12.81 6.36
CA LEU A 238 -5.73 12.74 7.81
C LEU A 238 -5.62 11.30 8.32
N SER A 239 -6.34 10.35 7.70
CA SER A 239 -6.24 8.93 8.07
C SER A 239 -4.82 8.38 7.90
N PHE A 240 -4.13 8.75 6.82
CA PHE A 240 -2.74 8.35 6.61
C PHE A 240 -1.80 8.94 7.67
N GLN A 241 -1.95 10.22 8.01
CA GLN A 241 -1.13 10.86 9.05
C GLN A 241 -1.38 10.24 10.43
N GLN A 242 -2.64 9.97 10.79
CA GLN A 242 -2.99 9.28 12.02
C GLN A 242 -2.34 7.90 12.11
N MET A 243 -2.44 7.11 11.03
CA MET A 243 -1.80 5.80 10.91
C MET A 243 -0.27 5.92 11.07
N MET A 244 0.38 6.85 10.37
CA MET A 244 1.85 7.02 10.45
C MET A 244 2.33 7.52 11.82
N ASN A 245 1.49 8.27 12.54
CA ASN A 245 1.79 8.74 13.90
C ASN A 245 1.77 7.62 14.95
N GLN A 246 1.02 6.53 14.71
CA GLN A 246 1.08 5.34 15.58
C GLN A 246 2.42 4.59 15.46
N GLY A 247 3.08 4.73 14.32
CA GLY A 247 4.41 4.19 14.10
C GLY A 247 4.70 3.98 12.62
N TRP A 248 5.35 4.97 11.99
CA TRP A 248 5.76 4.91 10.60
C TRP A 248 6.56 3.63 10.25
N ILE A 249 7.28 3.03 11.19
CA ILE A 249 8.03 1.77 11.02
C ILE A 249 7.14 0.53 10.76
N TYR A 250 5.83 0.63 10.90
CA TYR A 250 4.89 -0.46 10.59
C TYR A 250 4.41 -0.45 9.14
N TRP A 251 4.79 0.57 8.36
CA TRP A 251 4.50 0.64 6.94
C TRP A 251 5.49 -0.20 6.12
N GLU A 252 4.99 -1.12 5.29
CA GLU A 252 5.84 -2.07 4.55
C GLU A 252 6.60 -1.40 3.40
N ASN A 253 6.07 -0.31 2.82
CA ASN A 253 6.54 0.21 1.54
C ASN A 253 7.85 1.03 1.61
N TRP A 254 8.42 1.26 2.79
CA TRP A 254 9.74 1.92 2.93
C TRP A 254 10.84 1.27 2.09
N ALA A 255 10.79 -0.05 1.91
CA ALA A 255 11.78 -0.75 1.07
C ALA A 255 11.63 -0.45 -0.42
N PHE A 256 10.49 0.05 -0.87
CA PHE A 256 10.13 0.14 -2.29
C PHE A 256 10.02 1.57 -2.80
N ILE A 257 10.22 2.59 -1.95
CA ILE A 257 10.10 4.01 -2.36
C ILE A 257 10.97 4.35 -3.57
N HIS A 258 12.20 3.85 -3.62
CA HIS A 258 13.09 4.05 -4.77
C HIS A 258 12.50 3.56 -6.11
N GLN A 259 11.57 2.61 -6.11
CA GLN A 259 10.88 2.13 -7.32
C GLN A 259 9.80 3.12 -7.79
N TYR A 260 9.45 4.10 -6.94
CA TYR A 260 8.44 5.12 -7.23
C TYR A 260 9.07 6.35 -7.91
N ASN A 261 10.36 6.57 -7.70
CA ASN A 261 11.15 7.59 -8.40
C ASN A 261 11.33 7.17 -9.86
N GLY A 262 10.52 7.75 -10.77
CA GLY A 262 10.49 7.37 -12.18
C GLY A 262 11.82 7.48 -12.94
N ASP A 263 11.86 6.87 -14.13
CA ASP A 263 13.04 6.62 -14.98
C ASP A 263 13.80 7.86 -15.52
N LYS A 264 13.55 9.08 -15.04
CA LYS A 264 14.21 10.32 -15.50
C LYS A 264 15.56 10.64 -14.83
N ALA A 265 16.22 9.67 -14.19
CA ALA A 265 17.67 9.74 -14.04
C ALA A 265 18.40 9.49 -15.39
N ASN A 266 17.70 8.99 -16.41
CA ASN A 266 18.14 9.05 -17.80
C ASN A 266 17.68 10.36 -18.44
N THR A 267 18.21 11.50 -17.98
CA THR A 267 18.27 12.66 -18.87
C THR A 267 19.29 12.35 -19.95
N SER A 268 19.02 12.78 -21.18
CA SER A 268 19.86 12.60 -22.38
C SER A 268 21.26 13.23 -22.31
N ARG A 269 21.73 13.61 -21.12
CA ARG A 269 23.15 13.74 -20.82
C ARG A 269 23.59 12.43 -20.18
N GLY A 270 24.22 11.55 -20.95
CA GLY A 270 24.96 10.44 -20.38
C GLY A 270 25.79 10.94 -19.20
N ILE A 271 25.83 10.17 -18.11
CA ILE A 271 26.62 10.47 -16.91
C ILE A 271 28.08 10.63 -17.36
N THR A 272 28.45 11.87 -17.66
CA THR A 272 29.80 12.30 -18.04
C THR A 272 30.35 13.07 -16.86
N ALA A 273 30.49 12.37 -15.74
CA ALA A 273 31.19 12.85 -14.57
C ALA A 273 32.35 11.89 -14.32
N SER A 274 33.55 12.28 -14.75
CA SER A 274 34.78 11.66 -14.27
C SER A 274 34.89 11.94 -12.77
N GLY A 275 34.74 10.89 -11.96
CA GLY A 275 34.53 10.97 -10.52
C GLY A 275 33.08 10.64 -10.18
N SER A 276 32.70 9.36 -10.30
CA SER A 276 31.30 8.93 -10.21
C SER A 276 30.79 8.93 -8.78
N TRP A 277 29.93 9.90 -8.45
CA TRP A 277 29.09 9.94 -7.23
C TRP A 277 27.94 8.92 -7.25
N VAL A 278 28.05 7.89 -8.08
CA VAL A 278 27.00 6.91 -8.36
C VAL A 278 27.60 5.50 -8.29
N LEU A 279 27.03 4.63 -7.47
CA LEU A 279 27.47 3.24 -7.28
C LEU A 279 26.51 2.27 -8.00
N PRO A 280 26.95 1.52 -9.02
CA PRO A 280 26.13 0.52 -9.69
C PRO A 280 25.95 -0.73 -8.81
N LEU A 281 24.73 -1.24 -8.75
CA LEU A 281 24.33 -2.37 -7.91
C LEU A 281 23.36 -3.28 -8.69
N GLU A 282 23.28 -4.56 -8.34
CA GLU A 282 22.33 -5.51 -8.95
C GLU A 282 21.53 -6.23 -7.85
N TYR A 283 20.21 -6.36 -8.00
CA TYR A 283 19.32 -7.05 -7.06
C TYR A 283 18.20 -7.73 -7.83
N GLN A 284 17.97 -9.04 -7.58
CA GLN A 284 16.90 -9.81 -8.24
C GLN A 284 16.90 -9.66 -9.78
N GLN A 285 18.08 -9.74 -10.41
CA GLN A 285 18.27 -9.54 -11.86
C GLN A 285 17.92 -8.13 -12.38
N GLN A 286 17.59 -7.20 -11.49
CA GLN A 286 17.38 -5.79 -11.80
C GLN A 286 18.66 -5.02 -11.47
N LYS A 287 19.04 -4.09 -12.35
CA LYS A 287 20.22 -3.23 -12.15
C LYS A 287 19.79 -1.93 -11.49
N TYR A 288 20.64 -1.37 -10.64
CA TYR A 288 20.40 -0.13 -9.89
C TYR A 288 21.62 0.78 -9.92
N LEU A 289 21.38 2.08 -9.76
CA LEU A 289 22.38 3.12 -9.54
C LEU A 289 22.10 3.79 -8.19
N PHE A 290 23.06 3.80 -7.27
CA PHE A 290 22.95 4.53 -6.01
C PHE A 290 23.69 5.87 -6.11
N ASP A 291 22.96 6.96 -6.13
CA ASP A 291 23.50 8.31 -6.00
C ASP A 291 23.95 8.55 -4.56
N ILE A 292 25.27 8.58 -4.36
CA ILE A 292 25.93 8.75 -3.06
C ILE A 292 25.64 10.14 -2.49
N ARG A 293 25.52 11.16 -3.35
CA ARG A 293 25.33 12.55 -2.95
C ARG A 293 23.91 12.77 -2.41
N ASN A 294 22.92 12.27 -3.13
CA ASN A 294 21.52 12.45 -2.78
C ASN A 294 20.93 11.28 -1.96
N ARG A 295 21.72 10.21 -1.76
CA ARG A 295 21.32 8.98 -1.07
C ARG A 295 20.04 8.40 -1.66
N GLN A 296 20.00 8.30 -2.99
CA GLN A 296 18.85 7.78 -3.74
C GLN A 296 19.26 6.62 -4.62
N PHE A 297 18.34 5.67 -4.82
CA PHE A 297 18.52 4.58 -5.77
C PHE A 297 17.65 4.81 -7.00
N PHE A 298 18.19 4.44 -8.16
CA PHE A 298 17.50 4.42 -9.45
C PHE A 298 17.57 3.01 -10.01
N GLN A 299 16.44 2.40 -10.36
CA GLN A 299 16.42 1.13 -11.07
C GLN A 299 16.68 1.38 -12.57
N ILE A 300 17.62 0.64 -13.15
CA ILE A 300 17.88 0.62 -14.58
C ILE A 300 16.94 -0.42 -15.19
N LYS A 301 15.99 0.03 -16.01
CA LYS A 301 15.18 -0.86 -16.85
C LYS A 301 15.96 -1.20 -18.12
N ALA A 302 16.05 -2.49 -18.44
CA ALA A 302 16.59 -3.00 -19.69
C ALA A 302 15.53 -2.91 -20.80
#